data_AF-A0A8C2VGB4-F1
#
_entry.id   AF-A0A8C2VGB4-F1
#
_cell.length_a   1.000
_cell.length_b   1.000
_cell.length_c   1.000
_cell.angle_alpha   90.00
_cell.angle_beta   90.00
_cell.angle_gamma   90.00
#
_symmetry.space_group_name_H-M   'P 1'
#
loop_
_entity.id
_entity.type
_entity.pdbx_description
1 polymer ?
#
loop_
_entity_poly.entity_id
_entity_poly.type
_entity_poly.pdbx_seq_one_letter_code
_entity_poly.pdbx_strand_id
1 'polypeptide(L)'
;KNTAPSPAAMLLRRLRRLSWGSTAVQLFILTVVTFGLLAPLACHRLLHSYFYLRNWHLNQMSQEFLQQSLKEGEAALHYFEELPSANGSVPIVWQATPRPWLVITIITVDRQPGFHYVLQVVSQFHRLLQQCGPQCEGHQLFLCNVERSVSHFDAKLLSKYVPVANRYEGTEDDYGDDPSTNSFEKEKQDYVYCLESSLQTYNPDYVLMVEDDAVPEEQIFPVLEHLLRARFSEPHLRDALYLKLYHPERLQHYINPEPMRILEWLGVGMLLGPLLTWIYMRFASRPGFSWPVLLFFSLYSMGLVELVGRHYFLELRRLSPSLYSVVPASQCCTPAMLFPAPAARRTLTYLSQVYCHKGFGKDMALYSLLRAKGERAYVVEPNLVKHIGLFSSLRYNFHPSLL
;
A
#
# COMPACT_ATOMS: atom_id res chain seq x y z
N LYS A 1 -71.04 -36.54 -7.70
CA LYS A 1 -70.23 -36.25 -8.91
C LYS A 1 -68.89 -35.69 -8.45
N ASN A 2 -67.87 -36.54 -8.37
CA ASN A 2 -66.50 -36.12 -8.05
C ASN A 2 -65.89 -35.48 -9.30
N THR A 3 -65.83 -34.16 -9.34
CA THR A 3 -65.11 -33.43 -10.38
C THR A 3 -63.62 -33.46 -10.04
N ALA A 4 -62.86 -34.27 -10.78
CA ALA A 4 -61.41 -34.22 -10.75
C ALA A 4 -60.93 -32.79 -11.10
N PRO A 5 -59.95 -32.22 -10.40
CA PRO A 5 -59.45 -30.89 -10.72
C PRO A 5 -58.83 -30.87 -12.12
N SER A 6 -59.16 -29.85 -12.91
CA SER A 6 -58.58 -29.63 -14.24
C SER A 6 -57.06 -29.69 -14.20
N PRO A 7 -56.40 -30.37 -15.16
CA PRO A 7 -54.94 -30.47 -15.23
C PRO A 7 -54.26 -29.09 -15.31
N ALA A 8 -54.94 -28.08 -15.88
CA ALA A 8 -54.46 -26.69 -15.91
C ALA A 8 -54.45 -26.06 -14.50
N ALA A 9 -55.43 -26.37 -13.65
CA ALA A 9 -55.48 -25.89 -12.26
C ALA A 9 -54.44 -26.59 -11.37
N MET A 10 -54.10 -27.86 -11.67
CA MET A 10 -52.97 -28.54 -11.04
C MET A 10 -51.62 -27.98 -11.51
N LEU A 11 -51.48 -27.65 -12.80
CA LEU A 11 -50.27 -27.06 -13.37
C LEU A 11 -50.03 -25.65 -12.81
N LEU A 12 -51.07 -24.81 -12.73
CA LEU A 12 -51.01 -23.48 -12.12
C LEU A 12 -50.74 -23.54 -10.62
N ARG A 13 -51.29 -24.52 -9.88
CA ARG A 13 -50.94 -24.74 -8.46
C ARG A 13 -49.52 -25.27 -8.26
N ARG A 14 -48.99 -26.09 -9.19
CA ARG A 14 -47.58 -26.53 -9.18
C ARG A 14 -46.63 -25.38 -9.53
N LEU A 15 -46.94 -24.58 -10.55
CA LEU A 15 -46.17 -23.38 -10.93
C LEU A 15 -46.19 -22.30 -9.83
N ARG A 16 -47.33 -22.13 -9.13
CA ARG A 16 -47.46 -21.19 -8.00
C ARG A 16 -46.83 -21.69 -6.70
N ARG A 17 -46.63 -23.01 -6.54
CA ARG A 17 -45.77 -23.60 -5.49
C ARG A 17 -44.29 -23.60 -5.86
N LEU A 18 -43.96 -23.60 -7.16
CA LEU A 18 -42.58 -23.46 -7.64
C LEU A 18 -42.04 -22.03 -7.50
N SER A 19 -42.89 -20.99 -7.50
CA SER A 19 -42.40 -19.66 -7.87
C SER A 19 -41.82 -18.77 -6.77
N TRP A 20 -42.01 -19.04 -5.47
CA TRP A 20 -41.46 -18.18 -4.38
C TRP A 20 -40.89 -18.94 -3.16
N GLY A 21 -41.23 -20.22 -2.98
CA GLY A 21 -40.75 -21.04 -1.85
C GLY A 21 -39.50 -21.89 -2.15
N SER A 22 -39.11 -21.98 -3.42
CA SER A 22 -37.95 -22.76 -3.86
C SER A 22 -36.65 -22.11 -3.40
N THR A 23 -35.78 -22.88 -2.74
CA THR A 23 -34.43 -22.45 -2.34
C THR A 23 -33.66 -21.88 -3.53
N ALA A 24 -33.70 -22.56 -4.68
CA ALA A 24 -32.99 -22.12 -5.87
C ALA A 24 -33.46 -20.74 -6.35
N VAL A 25 -34.78 -20.49 -6.34
CA VAL A 25 -35.35 -19.19 -6.74
C VAL A 25 -34.94 -18.09 -5.75
N GLN A 26 -34.97 -18.37 -4.45
CA GLN A 26 -34.56 -17.40 -3.43
C GLN A 26 -33.07 -17.03 -3.53
N LEU A 27 -32.19 -18.03 -3.71
CA LEU A 27 -30.75 -17.80 -3.86
C LEU A 27 -30.43 -17.10 -5.19
N PHE A 28 -31.16 -17.41 -6.26
CA PHE A 28 -31.05 -16.69 -7.52
C PHE A 28 -31.46 -15.22 -7.38
N ILE A 29 -32.61 -14.94 -6.76
CA ILE A 29 -33.06 -13.57 -6.49
C ILE A 29 -32.02 -12.83 -5.63
N LEU A 30 -31.49 -13.46 -4.58
CA LEU A 30 -30.43 -12.88 -3.75
C LEU A 30 -29.21 -12.50 -4.60
N THR A 31 -28.76 -13.40 -5.48
CA THR A 31 -27.62 -13.16 -6.38
C THR A 31 -27.88 -11.97 -7.29
N VAL A 32 -29.04 -11.94 -7.97
CA VAL A 32 -29.42 -10.85 -8.88
C VAL A 32 -29.53 -9.52 -8.14
N VAL A 33 -30.14 -9.51 -6.96
CA VAL A 33 -30.30 -8.29 -6.15
C VAL A 33 -28.94 -7.82 -5.63
N THR A 34 -28.10 -8.70 -5.10
CA THR A 34 -26.78 -8.32 -4.60
C THR A 34 -25.88 -7.82 -5.73
N PHE A 35 -25.63 -8.64 -6.75
CA PHE A 35 -24.63 -8.33 -7.76
C PHE A 35 -25.15 -7.43 -8.89
N GLY A 36 -26.46 -7.39 -9.12
CA GLY A 36 -27.09 -6.56 -10.15
C GLY A 36 -27.59 -5.21 -9.64
N LEU A 37 -27.82 -5.05 -8.33
CA LEU A 37 -28.36 -3.80 -7.77
C LEU A 37 -27.54 -3.29 -6.59
N LEU A 38 -27.44 -4.04 -5.49
CA LEU A 38 -26.88 -3.52 -4.23
C LEU A 38 -25.38 -3.24 -4.32
N ALA A 39 -24.58 -4.19 -4.79
CA ALA A 39 -23.12 -4.05 -4.90
C ALA A 39 -22.74 -2.97 -5.93
N PRO A 40 -23.36 -2.89 -7.13
CA PRO A 40 -23.17 -1.74 -8.01
C PRO A 40 -23.49 -0.41 -7.33
N LEU A 41 -24.62 -0.28 -6.65
CA LEU A 41 -25.02 0.97 -5.98
C LEU A 41 -24.15 1.33 -4.78
N ALA A 42 -23.58 0.35 -4.08
CA ALA A 42 -22.71 0.58 -2.92
C ALA A 42 -21.25 0.83 -3.31
N CYS A 43 -20.78 0.17 -4.39
CA CYS A 43 -19.36 0.10 -4.72
C CYS A 43 -18.97 0.88 -5.98
N HIS A 44 -19.89 1.59 -6.66
CA HIS A 44 -19.60 2.30 -7.91
C HIS A 44 -18.52 3.40 -7.80
N ARG A 45 -18.24 3.90 -6.59
CA ARG A 45 -17.19 4.90 -6.31
C ARG A 45 -15.87 4.30 -5.81
N LEU A 46 -15.84 2.99 -5.55
CA LEU A 46 -14.64 2.31 -5.06
C LEU A 46 -13.71 2.03 -6.24
N LEU A 47 -12.63 2.80 -6.37
CA LEU A 47 -11.72 2.80 -7.53
C LEU A 47 -11.23 1.41 -7.97
N HIS A 48 -11.02 0.50 -7.02
CA HIS A 48 -10.51 -0.85 -7.27
C HIS A 48 -11.59 -1.94 -7.21
N SER A 49 -12.86 -1.56 -7.14
CA SER A 49 -13.99 -2.50 -7.24
C SER A 49 -14.28 -2.84 -8.71
N TYR A 50 -14.74 -4.05 -8.99
CA TYR A 50 -15.23 -4.43 -10.32
C TYR A 50 -16.51 -3.67 -10.72
N PHE A 51 -17.20 -3.09 -9.74
CA PHE A 51 -18.40 -2.27 -9.96
C PHE A 51 -18.09 -0.80 -10.24
N TYR A 52 -16.82 -0.41 -10.25
CA TYR A 52 -16.41 0.96 -10.45
C TYR A 52 -16.81 1.52 -11.82
N LEU A 53 -17.53 2.65 -11.83
CA LEU A 53 -17.96 3.32 -13.07
C LEU A 53 -16.93 4.35 -13.50
N ARG A 54 -15.88 3.88 -14.18
CA ARG A 54 -14.74 4.70 -14.64
C ARG A 54 -15.14 6.01 -15.31
N ASN A 55 -16.05 5.95 -16.28
CA ASN A 55 -16.43 7.13 -17.07
C ASN A 55 -17.16 8.20 -16.24
N TRP A 56 -17.76 7.82 -15.11
CA TRP A 56 -18.51 8.75 -14.27
C TRP A 56 -17.66 9.35 -13.16
N HIS A 57 -16.70 8.58 -12.63
CA HIS A 57 -15.99 8.97 -11.41
C HIS A 57 -14.52 9.30 -11.62
N LEU A 58 -13.83 8.77 -12.65
CA LEU A 58 -12.37 8.85 -12.70
C LEU A 58 -11.86 10.28 -12.77
N ASN A 59 -12.45 11.09 -13.66
CA ASN A 59 -12.03 12.47 -13.84
C ASN A 59 -12.31 13.30 -12.59
N GLN A 60 -13.51 13.15 -12.02
CA GLN A 60 -13.90 13.84 -10.78
C GLN A 60 -12.97 13.45 -9.61
N MET A 61 -12.79 12.15 -9.36
CA MET A 61 -11.92 11.68 -8.28
C MET A 61 -10.46 12.08 -8.50
N SER A 62 -9.96 12.09 -9.74
CA SER A 62 -8.59 12.54 -10.03
C SER A 62 -8.44 14.04 -9.76
N GLN A 63 -9.45 14.86 -10.10
CA GLN A 63 -9.47 16.29 -9.79
C GLN A 63 -9.59 16.54 -8.28
N GLU A 64 -10.49 15.85 -7.59
CA GLU A 64 -10.64 15.93 -6.13
C GLU A 64 -9.34 15.54 -5.43
N PHE A 65 -8.68 14.47 -5.89
CA PHE A 65 -7.38 14.05 -5.38
C PHE A 65 -6.30 15.11 -5.61
N LEU A 66 -6.22 15.70 -6.80
CA LEU A 66 -5.26 16.77 -7.09
C LEU A 66 -5.50 18.00 -6.20
N GLN A 67 -6.75 18.41 -6.04
CA GLN A 67 -7.13 19.53 -5.16
C GLN A 67 -6.78 19.24 -3.69
N GLN A 68 -7.07 18.02 -3.23
CA GLN A 68 -6.72 17.60 -1.87
C GLN A 68 -5.20 17.57 -1.68
N SER A 69 -4.45 17.03 -2.65
CA SER A 69 -2.99 16.98 -2.61
C SER A 69 -2.36 18.37 -2.61
N LEU A 70 -2.93 19.35 -3.32
CA LEU A 70 -2.50 20.76 -3.25
C LEU A 70 -2.74 21.33 -1.85
N LYS A 71 -3.95 21.14 -1.31
CA LYS A 71 -4.30 21.62 0.03
C LYS A 71 -3.42 21.00 1.13
N GLU A 72 -3.14 19.70 1.03
CA GLU A 72 -2.23 19.01 1.94
C GLU A 72 -0.79 19.49 1.79
N GLY A 73 -0.34 19.78 0.57
CA GLY A 73 0.96 20.39 0.28
C GLY A 73 1.10 21.77 0.92
N GLU A 74 0.13 22.66 0.72
CA GLU A 74 0.08 23.99 1.35
C GLU A 74 0.07 23.89 2.88
N ALA A 75 -0.72 22.97 3.44
CA ALA A 75 -0.76 22.74 4.88
C ALA A 75 0.57 22.23 5.44
N ALA A 76 1.30 21.39 4.68
CA ALA A 76 2.62 20.91 5.05
C ALA A 76 3.68 22.03 4.96
N LEU A 77 3.58 22.91 3.96
CA LEU A 77 4.42 24.10 3.87
C LEU A 77 4.22 25.02 5.08
N HIS A 78 2.97 25.41 5.36
CA HIS A 78 2.63 26.21 6.54
C HIS A 78 3.13 25.58 7.83
N TYR A 79 3.00 24.26 7.97
CA TYR A 79 3.49 23.52 9.13
C TYR A 79 4.98 23.76 9.40
N PHE A 80 5.83 23.78 8.37
CA PHE A 80 7.26 24.02 8.53
C PHE A 80 7.65 25.50 8.59
N GLU A 81 6.85 26.40 8.04
CA GLU A 81 7.06 27.85 8.19
C GLU A 81 6.74 28.34 9.60
N GLU A 82 5.70 27.77 10.23
CA GLU A 82 5.29 28.10 11.60
C GLU A 82 6.09 27.35 12.66
N LEU A 83 6.76 26.25 12.29
CA LEU A 83 7.59 25.50 13.21
C LEU A 83 8.75 26.39 13.68
N PRO A 84 8.97 26.55 15.00
CA PRO A 84 10.09 27.34 15.51
C PRO A 84 11.41 26.82 14.92
N SER A 85 12.12 27.67 14.19
CA SER A 85 13.44 27.33 13.66
C SER A 85 14.38 26.96 14.82
N ALA A 86 15.25 25.96 14.60
CA ALA A 86 16.08 25.26 15.59
C ALA A 86 17.14 26.10 16.34
N ASN A 87 16.91 27.40 16.58
CA ASN A 87 17.77 28.29 17.37
C ASN A 87 17.38 28.38 18.86
N GLY A 88 16.38 27.63 19.32
CA GLY A 88 16.03 27.53 20.74
C GLY A 88 15.43 26.16 21.04
N SER A 89 16.25 25.23 21.54
CA SER A 89 15.93 23.82 21.83
C SER A 89 15.45 23.00 20.63
N VAL A 90 16.37 22.23 20.05
CA VAL A 90 16.06 21.13 19.14
C VAL A 90 15.05 20.20 19.83
N PRO A 91 13.85 19.96 19.28
CA PRO A 91 12.96 18.92 19.81
C PRO A 91 13.72 17.60 19.85
N ILE A 92 13.55 16.82 20.93
CA ILE A 92 14.29 15.56 21.20
C ILE A 92 14.34 14.62 19.97
N VAL A 93 13.32 14.66 19.11
CA VAL A 93 13.17 13.90 17.86
C VAL A 93 14.29 14.16 16.83
N TRP A 94 14.96 15.33 16.88
CA TRP A 94 15.91 15.76 15.86
C TRP A 94 17.37 15.75 16.32
N GLN A 95 17.63 15.43 17.59
CA GLN A 95 19.01 15.23 18.05
C GLN A 95 19.50 13.88 17.56
N ALA A 96 20.61 13.89 16.82
CA ALA A 96 21.23 12.67 16.30
C ALA A 96 21.47 11.68 17.44
N THR A 97 20.69 10.60 17.46
CA THR A 97 20.90 9.56 18.44
C THR A 97 22.17 8.80 18.11
N PRO A 98 23.03 8.52 19.11
CA PRO A 98 24.19 7.68 18.87
C PRO A 98 23.69 6.26 18.58
N ARG A 99 23.74 5.89 17.28
CA ARG A 99 23.30 4.61 16.73
C ARG A 99 21.77 4.37 16.83
N PRO A 100 20.96 5.04 16.01
CA PRO A 100 19.50 4.84 15.97
C PRO A 100 19.14 3.38 15.66
N TRP A 101 18.04 2.92 16.26
CA TRP A 101 17.42 1.65 15.92
C TRP A 101 16.85 1.68 14.49
N LEU A 102 16.18 2.77 14.10
CA LEU A 102 15.59 2.95 12.78
C LEU A 102 15.97 4.31 12.19
N VAL A 103 16.59 4.32 11.01
CA VAL A 103 16.76 5.54 10.20
C VAL A 103 15.73 5.56 9.10
N ILE A 104 14.91 6.61 9.08
CA ILE A 104 13.90 6.87 8.05
C ILE A 104 14.55 7.82 7.05
N THR A 105 14.89 7.28 5.88
CA THR A 105 15.57 8.00 4.80
C THR A 105 14.58 8.34 3.72
N ILE A 106 14.28 9.62 3.56
CA ILE A 106 13.38 10.11 2.53
C ILE A 106 14.20 10.57 1.34
N ILE A 107 14.05 9.91 0.19
CA ILE A 107 14.69 10.26 -1.07
C ILE A 107 13.80 11.27 -1.77
N THR A 108 14.35 12.40 -2.19
CA THR A 108 13.57 13.47 -2.79
C THR A 108 14.24 14.08 -4.02
N VAL A 109 13.39 14.48 -4.98
CA VAL A 109 13.72 15.21 -6.20
C VAL A 109 12.79 16.41 -6.33
N ASP A 110 13.17 17.42 -7.13
CA ASP A 110 12.31 18.57 -7.36
C ASP A 110 11.19 18.19 -8.34
N ARG A 111 9.99 17.97 -7.79
CA ARG A 111 8.78 17.65 -8.56
C ARG A 111 8.03 18.93 -8.92
N GLN A 112 6.74 18.83 -9.28
CA GLN A 112 5.95 20.03 -9.52
C GLN A 112 5.84 20.90 -8.25
N PRO A 113 6.22 22.19 -8.30
CA PRO A 113 6.46 23.03 -7.13
C PRO A 113 5.22 23.43 -6.32
N GLY A 114 4.01 22.96 -6.66
CA GLY A 114 2.79 23.24 -5.92
C GLY A 114 2.28 22.11 -5.01
N PHE A 115 2.74 20.88 -5.22
CA PHE A 115 2.24 19.72 -4.45
C PHE A 115 3.03 19.47 -3.17
N HIS A 116 4.28 19.93 -3.09
CA HIS A 116 5.13 19.79 -1.90
C HIS A 116 5.17 18.36 -1.33
N TYR A 117 5.29 17.34 -2.21
CA TYR A 117 5.17 15.93 -1.83
C TYR A 117 6.09 15.56 -0.65
N VAL A 118 7.36 15.98 -0.71
CA VAL A 118 8.33 15.72 0.37
C VAL A 118 7.93 16.38 1.69
N LEU A 119 7.36 17.60 1.66
CA LEU A 119 6.88 18.26 2.88
C LEU A 119 5.71 17.48 3.49
N GLN A 120 4.81 16.93 2.67
CA GLN A 120 3.71 16.10 3.17
C GLN A 120 4.25 14.84 3.87
N VAL A 121 5.20 14.14 3.26
CA VAL A 121 5.82 12.93 3.83
C VAL A 121 6.56 13.26 5.14
N VAL A 122 7.41 14.28 5.13
CA VAL A 122 8.23 14.67 6.29
C VAL A 122 7.38 15.22 7.42
N SER A 123 6.35 16.03 7.15
CA SER A 123 5.45 16.55 8.18
C SER A 123 4.66 15.44 8.85
N GLN A 124 4.19 14.44 8.10
CA GLN A 124 3.48 13.31 8.67
C GLN A 124 4.41 12.44 9.54
N PHE A 125 5.60 12.09 9.05
CA PHE A 125 6.58 11.38 9.89
C PHE A 125 6.92 12.14 11.17
N HIS A 126 7.15 13.45 11.06
CA HIS A 126 7.47 14.28 12.21
C HIS A 126 6.33 14.27 13.24
N ARG A 127 5.07 14.43 12.83
CA ARG A 127 3.90 14.34 13.71
C ARG A 127 3.80 12.97 14.39
N LEU A 128 3.98 11.88 13.64
CA LEU A 128 3.90 10.52 14.17
C LEU A 128 5.04 10.23 15.17
N LEU A 129 6.25 10.71 14.91
CA LEU A 129 7.38 10.60 15.84
C LEU A 129 7.12 11.38 17.13
N GLN A 130 6.56 12.59 17.03
CA GLN A 130 6.15 13.37 18.20
C GLN A 130 5.07 12.66 19.02
N GLN A 131 4.08 12.06 18.37
CA GLN A 131 2.99 11.32 19.04
C GLN A 131 3.47 10.02 19.69
N CYS A 132 4.42 9.33 19.06
CA CYS A 132 5.01 8.09 19.57
C CYS A 132 5.83 8.31 20.85
N GLY A 133 6.42 9.49 21.03
CA GLY A 133 7.12 9.87 22.24
C GLY A 133 8.32 8.95 22.56
N PRO A 134 8.51 8.51 23.82
CA PRO A 134 9.70 7.75 24.24
C PRO A 134 9.92 6.44 23.47
N GLN A 135 8.85 5.81 22.95
CA GLN A 135 8.96 4.58 22.17
C GLN A 135 9.72 4.79 20.85
N CYS A 136 9.73 6.02 20.34
CA CYS A 136 10.41 6.39 19.11
C CYS A 136 11.74 7.13 19.33
N GLU A 137 12.29 7.18 20.55
CA GLU A 137 13.59 7.82 20.82
C GLU A 137 14.72 7.24 19.95
N GLY A 138 14.68 5.95 19.62
CA GLY A 138 15.67 5.31 18.73
C GLY A 138 15.45 5.56 17.23
N HIS A 139 14.59 6.50 16.83
CA HIS A 139 14.28 6.77 15.42
C HIS A 139 14.95 8.07 14.96
N GLN A 140 15.51 8.05 13.76
CA GLN A 140 16.14 9.21 13.14
C GLN A 140 15.55 9.47 11.77
N LEU A 141 15.08 10.70 11.52
CA LEU A 141 14.68 11.13 10.19
C LEU A 141 15.90 11.70 9.45
N PHE A 142 16.03 11.36 8.18
CA PHE A 142 17.13 11.75 7.32
C PHE A 142 16.61 12.06 5.92
N LEU A 143 16.99 13.21 5.36
CA LEU A 143 16.59 13.61 4.02
C LEU A 143 17.76 13.39 3.06
N CYS A 144 17.51 12.72 1.93
CA CYS A 144 18.47 12.52 0.88
C CYS A 144 18.00 13.23 -0.39
N ASN A 145 18.59 14.40 -0.66
CA ASN A 145 18.30 15.20 -1.83
C ASN A 145 19.16 14.73 -3.01
N VAL A 146 18.49 14.21 -4.04
CA VAL A 146 19.11 13.67 -5.25
C VAL A 146 18.72 14.45 -6.51
N GLU A 147 18.20 15.66 -6.30
CA GLU A 147 18.02 16.65 -7.33
C GLU A 147 19.38 17.19 -7.81
N ARG A 148 19.53 17.36 -9.13
CA ARG A 148 20.74 17.98 -9.71
C ARG A 148 20.67 19.50 -9.63
N SER A 149 19.47 20.05 -9.80
CA SER A 149 19.25 21.49 -9.70
C SER A 149 19.44 22.01 -8.26
N VAL A 150 20.07 23.18 -8.14
CA VAL A 150 20.23 23.92 -6.88
C VAL A 150 18.88 24.50 -6.38
N SER A 151 17.82 24.43 -7.19
CA SER A 151 16.53 25.09 -6.95
C SER A 151 15.56 24.34 -6.02
N HIS A 152 15.93 23.19 -5.47
CA HIS A 152 14.98 22.37 -4.70
C HIS A 152 14.58 23.03 -3.36
N PHE A 153 13.52 23.84 -3.42
CA PHE A 153 13.08 24.71 -2.33
C PHE A 153 12.65 23.94 -1.09
N ASP A 154 11.88 22.87 -1.26
CA ASP A 154 11.36 22.07 -0.15
C ASP A 154 12.49 21.42 0.65
N ALA A 155 13.49 20.82 -0.03
CA ALA A 155 14.68 20.28 0.64
C ALA A 155 15.48 21.36 1.38
N LYS A 156 15.60 22.57 0.81
CA LYS A 156 16.26 23.71 1.46
C LYS A 156 15.49 24.23 2.68
N LEU A 157 14.16 24.17 2.68
CA LEU A 157 13.35 24.49 3.85
C LEU A 157 13.54 23.44 4.94
N LEU A 158 13.49 22.16 4.57
CA LEU A 158 13.64 21.02 5.48
C LEU A 158 15.02 20.91 6.11
N SER A 159 16.08 21.40 5.44
CA SER A 159 17.45 21.36 5.99
C SER A 159 17.64 22.16 7.29
N LYS A 160 16.69 23.05 7.61
CA LYS A 160 16.63 23.76 8.89
C LYS A 160 16.19 22.87 10.06
N TYR A 161 15.55 21.74 9.77
CA TYR A 161 14.87 20.88 10.74
C TYR A 161 15.41 19.44 10.74
N VAL A 162 15.83 18.94 9.59
CA VAL A 162 16.26 17.54 9.39
C VAL A 162 17.67 17.52 8.81
N PRO A 163 18.55 16.59 9.24
CA PRO A 163 19.81 16.37 8.55
C PRO A 163 19.58 16.00 7.08
N VAL A 164 20.31 16.65 6.18
CA VAL A 164 20.21 16.45 4.73
C VAL A 164 21.53 16.01 4.15
N ALA A 165 21.53 14.99 3.29
CA ALA A 165 22.62 14.73 2.36
C ALA A 165 22.21 15.15 0.95
N ASN A 166 23.06 15.96 0.31
CA ASN A 166 22.89 16.34 -1.09
C ASN A 166 23.85 15.49 -1.93
N ARG A 167 23.34 14.79 -2.94
CA ARG A 167 24.19 13.96 -3.82
C ARG A 167 25.04 14.80 -4.79
N TYR A 168 24.48 15.89 -5.30
CA TYR A 168 25.04 16.69 -6.40
C TYR A 168 25.49 18.09 -5.95
N GLU A 169 25.62 18.32 -4.64
CA GLU A 169 26.11 19.61 -4.14
C GLU A 169 27.61 19.77 -4.48
N GLY A 170 27.94 20.84 -5.20
CA GLY A 170 29.32 21.15 -5.60
C GLY A 170 29.81 20.45 -6.88
N THR A 171 28.96 19.71 -7.60
CA THR A 171 29.27 19.24 -8.96
C THR A 171 28.91 20.32 -9.99
N GLU A 172 29.82 20.65 -10.91
CA GLU A 172 29.62 21.65 -11.99
C GLU A 172 28.57 21.22 -13.05
N ASP A 173 27.93 20.07 -12.87
CA ASP A 173 26.81 19.57 -13.68
C ASP A 173 25.51 20.33 -13.34
N ASP A 174 25.55 21.67 -13.46
CA ASP A 174 24.40 22.59 -13.32
C ASP A 174 23.47 22.56 -14.56
N TYR A 175 23.81 21.75 -15.57
CA TYR A 175 22.93 21.48 -16.69
C TYR A 175 21.89 20.44 -16.28
N GLY A 176 20.65 20.91 -16.07
CA GLY A 176 19.48 20.08 -15.79
C GLY A 176 19.38 18.83 -16.67
N ASP A 177 18.71 17.80 -16.17
CA ASP A 177 18.65 16.44 -16.71
C ASP A 177 18.95 16.35 -18.23
N ASP A 178 20.19 15.98 -18.57
CA ASP A 178 20.54 15.64 -19.96
C ASP A 178 19.58 14.54 -20.42
N PRO A 179 18.77 14.76 -21.48
CA PRO A 179 17.81 13.78 -21.99
C PRO A 179 18.48 12.47 -22.46
N SER A 180 19.81 12.43 -22.61
CA SER A 180 20.58 11.21 -22.87
C SER A 180 20.84 10.37 -21.60
N THR A 181 20.64 10.94 -20.40
CA THR A 181 20.82 10.25 -19.12
C THR A 181 19.74 9.18 -18.95
N ASN A 182 20.17 7.94 -18.78
CA ASN A 182 19.26 6.84 -18.45
C ASN A 182 18.64 7.05 -17.06
N SER A 183 17.40 7.55 -17.03
CA SER A 183 16.67 7.89 -15.80
C SER A 183 16.49 6.70 -14.85
N PHE A 184 16.33 5.48 -15.38
CA PHE A 184 16.22 4.25 -14.57
C PHE A 184 17.54 3.93 -13.86
N GLU A 185 18.67 4.17 -14.52
CA GLU A 185 19.99 4.00 -13.92
C GLU A 185 20.28 5.11 -12.90
N LYS A 186 19.89 6.37 -13.20
CA LYS A 186 19.96 7.48 -12.23
C LYS A 186 19.19 7.13 -10.96
N GLU A 187 17.93 6.71 -11.09
CA GLU A 187 17.05 6.34 -9.97
C GLU A 187 17.67 5.23 -9.10
N LYS A 188 18.26 4.19 -9.72
CA LYS A 188 18.97 3.14 -8.99
C LYS A 188 20.19 3.69 -8.24
N GLN A 189 20.99 4.55 -8.88
CA GLN A 189 22.18 5.12 -8.26
C GLN A 189 21.84 6.09 -7.13
N ASP A 190 20.78 6.89 -7.27
CA ASP A 190 20.23 7.76 -6.24
C ASP A 190 19.84 6.94 -5.02
N TYR A 191 19.13 5.82 -5.26
CA TYR A 191 18.74 4.88 -4.22
C TYR A 191 19.94 4.28 -3.47
N VAL A 192 20.98 3.85 -4.21
CA VAL A 192 22.22 3.30 -3.65
C VAL A 192 22.93 4.35 -2.80
N TYR A 193 23.08 5.57 -3.32
CA TYR A 193 23.73 6.68 -2.60
C TYR A 193 23.03 6.99 -1.28
N CYS A 194 21.70 7.10 -1.29
CA CYS A 194 20.93 7.42 -0.09
C CYS A 194 20.99 6.30 0.95
N LEU A 195 20.92 5.02 0.51
CA LEU A 195 21.01 3.88 1.40
C LEU A 195 22.42 3.79 2.04
N GLU A 196 23.47 4.03 1.25
CA GLU A 196 24.84 4.07 1.71
C GLU A 196 25.08 5.22 2.71
N SER A 197 24.63 6.42 2.37
CA SER A 197 24.76 7.62 3.22
C SER A 197 24.13 7.40 4.60
N SER A 198 22.98 6.73 4.64
CA SER A 198 22.28 6.40 5.88
C SER A 198 23.06 5.43 6.76
N LEU A 199 23.64 4.39 6.16
CA LEU A 199 24.47 3.41 6.86
C LEU A 199 25.77 4.04 7.39
N GLN A 200 26.43 4.87 6.59
CA GLN A 200 27.70 5.50 6.94
C GLN A 200 27.53 6.57 8.02
N THR A 201 26.46 7.36 7.94
CA THR A 201 26.21 8.48 8.87
C THR A 201 25.78 8.00 10.25
N TYR A 202 24.90 7.00 10.32
CA TYR A 202 24.21 6.64 11.56
C TYR A 202 24.52 5.24 12.09
N ASN A 203 25.04 4.33 11.25
CA ASN A 203 25.24 2.91 11.59
C ASN A 203 24.01 2.24 12.28
N PRO A 204 22.79 2.36 11.71
CA PRO A 204 21.57 1.92 12.37
C PRO A 204 21.40 0.40 12.37
N ASP A 205 20.41 -0.09 13.12
CA ASP A 205 19.99 -1.49 13.02
C ASP A 205 19.08 -1.73 11.79
N TYR A 206 18.22 -0.74 11.47
CA TYR A 206 17.32 -0.76 10.31
C TYR A 206 17.34 0.57 9.54
N VAL A 207 17.18 0.49 8.22
CA VAL A 207 16.99 1.65 7.33
C VAL A 207 15.66 1.51 6.62
N LEU A 208 14.76 2.47 6.83
CA LEU A 208 13.51 2.62 6.08
C LEU A 208 13.74 3.63 4.96
N MET A 209 13.88 3.15 3.73
CA MET A 209 13.98 3.97 2.53
C MET A 209 12.57 4.33 2.05
N VAL A 210 12.27 5.61 1.93
CA VAL A 210 10.96 6.14 1.54
C VAL A 210 11.13 7.12 0.39
N GLU A 211 10.26 7.04 -0.61
CA GLU A 211 10.18 8.01 -1.71
C GLU A 211 9.38 9.25 -1.26
N ASP A 212 9.67 10.40 -1.85
CA ASP A 212 9.05 11.70 -1.52
C ASP A 212 7.54 11.77 -1.72
N ASP A 213 6.93 10.78 -2.36
CA ASP A 213 5.50 10.66 -2.60
C ASP A 213 4.83 9.50 -1.82
N ALA A 214 5.49 9.01 -0.77
CA ALA A 214 5.01 7.91 0.06
C ALA A 214 4.71 8.35 1.51
N VAL A 215 3.48 8.81 1.75
CA VAL A 215 3.05 9.32 3.07
C VAL A 215 2.76 8.17 4.03
N PRO A 216 3.31 8.16 5.26
CA PRO A 216 3.07 7.09 6.22
C PRO A 216 1.67 7.09 6.81
N GLU A 217 1.14 5.90 7.06
CA GLU A 217 -0.08 5.66 7.82
C GLU A 217 0.15 5.89 9.33
N GLU A 218 -0.91 6.24 10.07
CA GLU A 218 -0.83 6.61 11.49
C GLU A 218 -0.21 5.51 12.38
N GLN A 219 -0.45 4.26 12.01
CA GLN A 219 -0.01 3.07 12.74
C GLN A 219 1.36 2.53 12.30
N ILE A 220 2.11 3.24 11.46
CA ILE A 220 3.36 2.74 10.89
C ILE A 220 4.34 2.26 11.98
N PHE A 221 4.58 3.03 13.04
CA PHE A 221 5.56 2.68 14.07
C PHE A 221 5.12 1.50 14.95
N PRO A 222 3.90 1.47 15.52
CA PRO A 222 3.43 0.31 16.27
C PRO A 222 3.45 -0.99 15.46
N VAL A 223 3.11 -0.92 14.16
CA VAL A 223 3.13 -2.10 13.29
C VAL A 223 4.55 -2.54 12.99
N LEU A 224 5.45 -1.62 12.63
CA LEU A 224 6.85 -1.97 12.37
C LEU A 224 7.53 -2.56 13.62
N GLU A 225 7.31 -1.97 14.79
CA GLU A 225 7.86 -2.50 16.05
C GLU A 225 7.35 -3.93 16.32
N HIS A 226 6.04 -4.16 16.17
CA HIS A 226 5.46 -5.50 16.32
C HIS A 226 6.05 -6.49 15.32
N LEU A 227 6.11 -6.14 14.04
CA LEU A 227 6.64 -7.02 13.00
C LEU A 227 8.10 -7.36 13.24
N LEU A 228 8.94 -6.36 13.51
CA LEU A 228 10.38 -6.55 13.64
C LEU A 228 10.76 -7.32 14.90
N ARG A 229 10.10 -7.06 16.03
CA ARG A 229 10.40 -7.76 17.29
C ARG A 229 9.72 -9.13 17.39
N ALA A 230 8.45 -9.22 17.02
CA ALA A 230 7.66 -10.44 17.24
C ALA A 230 7.72 -11.43 16.07
N ARG A 231 7.74 -10.97 14.82
CA ARG A 231 7.64 -11.84 13.64
C ARG A 231 8.97 -12.09 12.97
N PHE A 232 9.78 -11.05 12.77
CA PHE A 232 11.10 -11.19 12.15
C PHE A 232 12.17 -11.80 13.09
N SER A 233 11.80 -12.13 14.32
CA SER A 233 12.59 -13.03 15.17
C SER A 233 12.47 -14.50 14.74
N GLU A 234 11.45 -14.86 13.96
CA GLU A 234 11.26 -16.22 13.45
C GLU A 234 12.34 -16.58 12.40
N PRO A 235 12.94 -17.79 12.45
CA PRO A 235 14.08 -18.15 11.59
C PRO A 235 13.85 -18.01 10.08
N HIS A 236 12.60 -18.17 9.64
CA HIS A 236 12.26 -18.08 8.21
C HIS A 236 12.03 -16.64 7.73
N LEU A 237 11.90 -15.66 8.63
CA LEU A 237 11.73 -14.25 8.29
C LEU A 237 12.99 -13.43 8.59
N ARG A 238 13.80 -13.86 9.57
CA ARG A 238 14.96 -13.13 10.09
C ARG A 238 15.96 -12.63 9.05
N ASP A 239 16.27 -13.45 8.05
CA ASP A 239 17.29 -13.14 7.03
C ASP A 239 16.69 -12.54 5.74
N ALA A 240 15.54 -11.88 5.83
CA ALA A 240 14.97 -11.18 4.69
C ALA A 240 15.90 -10.06 4.20
N LEU A 241 16.03 -9.93 2.88
CA LEU A 241 16.78 -8.86 2.23
C LEU A 241 16.09 -7.51 2.45
N TYR A 242 14.77 -7.48 2.36
CA TYR A 242 13.95 -6.29 2.63
C TYR A 242 12.51 -6.64 2.96
N LEU A 243 11.82 -5.67 3.55
CA LEU A 243 10.38 -5.66 3.80
C LEU A 243 9.74 -4.46 3.07
N LYS A 244 8.88 -4.72 2.09
CA LYS A 244 8.09 -3.69 1.40
C LYS A 244 6.91 -3.25 2.27
N LEU A 245 6.67 -1.95 2.34
CA LEU A 245 5.57 -1.36 3.09
C LEU A 245 4.39 -0.91 2.21
N TYR A 246 4.51 -1.14 0.90
CA TYR A 246 3.51 -0.79 -0.09
C TYR A 246 3.45 -1.82 -1.22
N HIS A 247 2.24 -2.11 -1.67
CA HIS A 247 1.97 -2.80 -2.92
C HIS A 247 0.72 -2.19 -3.57
N PRO A 248 0.71 -1.92 -4.89
CA PRO A 248 -0.43 -1.30 -5.55
C PRO A 248 -1.72 -2.09 -5.34
N GLU A 249 -2.76 -1.39 -4.91
CA GLU A 249 -4.06 -1.95 -4.55
C GLU A 249 -4.71 -2.67 -5.74
N ARG A 250 -4.53 -2.13 -6.95
CA ARG A 250 -5.00 -2.73 -8.21
C ARG A 250 -4.39 -4.11 -8.52
N LEU A 251 -3.29 -4.48 -7.87
CA LEU A 251 -2.60 -5.78 -8.05
C LEU A 251 -2.88 -6.76 -6.90
N GLN A 252 -3.63 -6.33 -5.89
CA GLN A 252 -3.94 -7.09 -4.67
C GLN A 252 -5.18 -7.97 -4.81
N HIS A 253 -5.78 -8.18 -5.98
CA HIS A 253 -6.94 -9.05 -6.18
C HIS A 253 -6.64 -10.55 -5.94
N TYR A 254 -7.66 -11.36 -5.63
CA TYR A 254 -7.52 -12.81 -5.47
C TYR A 254 -7.31 -13.53 -6.82
N ILE A 255 -7.85 -12.99 -7.93
CA ILE A 255 -7.69 -13.54 -9.29
C ILE A 255 -6.26 -13.36 -9.86
N ASN A 256 -5.33 -12.76 -9.09
CA ASN A 256 -3.89 -12.84 -9.32
C ASN A 256 -3.25 -13.78 -8.29
N PRO A 257 -3.36 -15.11 -8.48
CA PRO A 257 -3.24 -16.07 -7.37
C PRO A 257 -1.80 -16.26 -6.92
N GLU A 258 -1.53 -15.79 -5.71
CA GLU A 258 -0.46 -16.32 -4.87
C GLU A 258 -1.09 -17.36 -3.91
N PRO A 259 -0.38 -18.45 -3.55
CA PRO A 259 -0.95 -19.53 -2.73
C PRO A 259 -1.61 -19.03 -1.44
N MET A 260 -1.01 -18.06 -0.77
CA MET A 260 -1.54 -17.48 0.47
C MET A 260 -2.84 -16.70 0.26
N ARG A 261 -2.99 -16.01 -0.88
CA ARG A 261 -4.22 -15.29 -1.24
C ARG A 261 -5.36 -16.26 -1.50
N ILE A 262 -5.09 -17.40 -2.14
CA ILE A 262 -6.11 -18.45 -2.36
C ILE A 262 -6.56 -19.02 -1.01
N LEU A 263 -5.63 -19.31 -0.09
CA LEU A 263 -5.98 -19.81 1.25
C LEU A 263 -6.81 -18.79 2.03
N GLU A 264 -6.47 -17.51 1.97
CA GLU A 264 -7.29 -16.43 2.54
C GLU A 264 -8.70 -16.43 1.93
N TRP A 265 -8.81 -16.53 0.60
CA TRP A 265 -10.08 -16.51 -0.10
C TRP A 265 -10.97 -17.71 0.26
N LEU A 266 -10.38 -18.91 0.32
CA LEU A 266 -11.04 -20.10 0.82
C LEU A 266 -11.45 -19.94 2.28
N GLY A 267 -10.60 -19.32 3.11
CA GLY A 267 -10.90 -18.99 4.50
C GLY A 267 -12.13 -18.08 4.65
N VAL A 268 -12.28 -17.07 3.78
CA VAL A 268 -13.48 -16.22 3.73
C VAL A 268 -14.72 -17.06 3.43
N GLY A 269 -14.66 -17.95 2.43
CA GLY A 269 -15.76 -18.87 2.12
C GLY A 269 -16.09 -19.81 3.28
N MET A 270 -15.07 -20.38 3.93
CA MET A 270 -15.22 -21.31 5.05
C MET A 270 -15.76 -20.65 6.32
N LEU A 271 -15.50 -19.35 6.54
CA LEU A 271 -16.01 -18.61 7.69
C LEU A 271 -17.42 -18.05 7.41
N LEU A 272 -17.60 -17.32 6.32
CA LEU A 272 -18.86 -16.64 6.00
C LEU A 272 -19.92 -17.59 5.46
N GLY A 273 -19.53 -18.66 4.75
CA GLY A 273 -20.45 -19.65 4.20
C GLY A 273 -21.35 -20.29 5.27
N PRO A 274 -20.79 -20.91 6.33
CA PRO A 274 -21.58 -21.48 7.42
C PRO A 274 -22.40 -20.44 8.17
N LEU A 275 -21.84 -19.25 8.42
CA LEU A 275 -22.52 -18.16 9.11
C LEU A 275 -23.77 -17.71 8.34
N LEU A 276 -23.63 -17.41 7.05
CA LEU A 276 -24.75 -17.01 6.20
C LEU A 276 -25.76 -18.13 5.99
N THR A 277 -25.30 -19.38 5.91
CA THR A 277 -26.19 -20.55 5.87
C THR A 277 -27.03 -20.65 7.13
N TRP A 278 -26.41 -20.51 8.30
CA TRP A 278 -27.12 -20.52 9.57
C TRP A 278 -28.17 -19.40 9.66
N ILE A 279 -27.78 -18.17 9.29
CA ILE A 279 -28.69 -17.01 9.21
C ILE A 279 -29.86 -17.32 8.27
N TYR A 280 -29.57 -17.78 7.05
CA TYR A 280 -30.58 -18.09 6.05
C TYR A 280 -31.55 -19.18 6.51
N MET A 281 -31.05 -20.29 7.08
CA MET A 281 -31.91 -21.37 7.56
C MET A 281 -32.79 -20.92 8.73
N ARG A 282 -32.27 -20.03 9.59
CA ARG A 282 -33.04 -19.43 10.70
C ARG A 282 -34.19 -18.56 10.19
N PHE A 283 -33.93 -17.67 9.23
CA PHE A 283 -34.95 -16.78 8.66
C PHE A 283 -35.93 -17.49 7.73
N ALA A 284 -35.45 -18.45 6.93
CA ALA A 284 -36.29 -19.27 6.07
C ALA A 284 -37.09 -20.35 6.83
N SER A 285 -36.93 -20.42 8.17
CA SER A 285 -37.58 -21.40 9.06
C SER A 285 -37.45 -22.85 8.55
N ARG A 286 -36.28 -23.19 8.00
CA ARG A 286 -36.03 -24.52 7.44
C ARG A 286 -35.32 -25.41 8.45
N PRO A 287 -35.85 -26.60 8.75
CA PRO A 287 -35.18 -27.54 9.65
C PRO A 287 -33.99 -28.21 8.92
N GLY A 288 -32.85 -28.28 9.60
CA GLY A 288 -31.69 -29.05 9.17
C GLY A 288 -30.60 -28.27 8.44
N PHE A 289 -29.44 -28.91 8.27
CA PHE A 289 -28.29 -28.38 7.56
C PHE A 289 -28.33 -28.81 6.08
N SER A 290 -27.98 -27.91 5.16
CA SER A 290 -28.01 -28.16 3.71
C SER A 290 -26.67 -27.87 3.07
N TRP A 291 -25.97 -28.91 2.61
CA TRP A 291 -24.68 -28.81 1.91
C TRP A 291 -24.74 -27.92 0.65
N PRO A 292 -25.75 -28.02 -0.23
CA PRO A 292 -25.85 -27.14 -1.39
C PRO A 292 -25.99 -25.66 -1.01
N VAL A 293 -26.72 -25.35 0.06
CA VAL A 293 -26.88 -23.98 0.56
C VAL A 293 -25.58 -23.47 1.17
N LEU A 294 -24.86 -24.31 1.91
CA LEU A 294 -23.52 -23.99 2.41
C LEU A 294 -22.56 -23.67 1.27
N LEU A 295 -22.49 -24.55 0.27
CA LEU A 295 -21.59 -24.36 -0.87
C LEU A 295 -21.94 -23.07 -1.61
N PHE A 296 -23.24 -22.80 -1.83
CA PHE A 296 -23.70 -21.55 -2.41
C PHE A 296 -23.21 -20.33 -1.62
N PHE A 297 -23.44 -20.27 -0.30
CA PHE A 297 -23.03 -19.11 0.49
C PHE A 297 -21.52 -18.96 0.59
N SER A 298 -20.77 -20.06 0.61
CA SER A 298 -19.31 -20.04 0.58
C SER A 298 -18.80 -19.39 -0.72
N LEU A 299 -19.29 -19.86 -1.87
CA LEU A 299 -18.93 -19.31 -3.19
C LEU A 299 -19.44 -17.88 -3.38
N TYR A 300 -20.64 -17.58 -2.88
CA TYR A 300 -21.23 -16.24 -2.89
C TYR A 300 -20.36 -15.23 -2.13
N SER A 301 -19.92 -15.57 -0.91
CA SER A 301 -19.03 -14.72 -0.12
C SER A 301 -17.66 -14.54 -0.78
N MET A 302 -17.09 -15.61 -1.31
CA MET A 302 -15.85 -15.55 -2.07
C MET A 302 -15.98 -14.60 -3.26
N GLY A 303 -17.01 -14.78 -4.09
CA GLY A 303 -17.26 -13.92 -5.25
C GLY A 303 -17.51 -12.46 -4.86
N LEU A 304 -18.25 -12.22 -3.76
CA LEU A 304 -18.52 -10.86 -3.29
C LEU A 304 -17.25 -10.11 -2.87
N VAL A 305 -16.38 -10.72 -2.07
CA VAL A 305 -15.15 -10.03 -1.62
C VAL A 305 -14.20 -9.79 -2.81
N GLU A 306 -14.12 -10.70 -3.77
CA GLU A 306 -13.30 -10.47 -4.97
C GLU A 306 -13.86 -9.34 -5.84
N LEU A 307 -15.17 -9.29 -6.06
CA LEU A 307 -15.80 -8.25 -6.89
C LEU A 307 -15.80 -6.87 -6.22
N VAL A 308 -15.94 -6.82 -4.90
CA VAL A 308 -15.79 -5.56 -4.14
C VAL A 308 -14.32 -5.12 -4.15
N GLY A 309 -13.39 -6.05 -4.03
CA GLY A 309 -11.94 -5.83 -4.04
C GLY A 309 -11.30 -6.27 -2.72
N ARG A 310 -10.30 -7.16 -2.80
CA ARG A 310 -9.55 -7.68 -1.64
C ARG A 310 -8.94 -6.58 -0.78
N HIS A 311 -8.41 -5.52 -1.39
CA HIS A 311 -7.77 -4.42 -0.66
C HIS A 311 -8.69 -3.81 0.41
N TYR A 312 -9.97 -3.56 0.10
CA TYR A 312 -10.93 -3.03 1.08
C TYR A 312 -11.21 -4.00 2.24
N PHE A 313 -11.06 -5.31 2.00
CA PHE A 313 -11.15 -6.30 3.06
C PHE A 313 -9.89 -6.34 3.94
N LEU A 314 -8.71 -6.11 3.35
CA LEU A 314 -7.45 -6.03 4.10
C LEU A 314 -7.42 -4.87 5.10
N GLU A 315 -8.15 -3.79 4.83
CA GLU A 315 -8.28 -2.65 5.74
C GLU A 315 -8.81 -3.06 7.13
N LEU A 316 -9.59 -4.15 7.23
CA LEU A 316 -10.04 -4.69 8.52
C LEU A 316 -8.88 -5.15 9.43
N ARG A 317 -7.72 -5.46 8.84
CA ARG A 317 -6.53 -5.86 9.61
C ARG A 317 -5.85 -4.68 10.31
N ARG A 318 -6.21 -3.44 9.97
CA ARG A 318 -5.70 -2.25 10.68
C ARG A 318 -6.16 -2.15 12.13
N LEU A 319 -7.15 -2.96 12.55
CA LEU A 319 -7.66 -3.00 13.92
C LEU A 319 -6.59 -3.39 14.96
N SER A 320 -5.56 -4.14 14.58
CA SER A 320 -4.46 -4.49 15.47
C SER A 320 -3.19 -4.80 14.67
N PRO A 321 -2.00 -4.39 15.16
CA PRO A 321 -0.71 -4.76 14.56
C PRO A 321 -0.55 -6.27 14.31
N SER A 322 -1.14 -7.10 15.16
CA SER A 322 -1.07 -8.57 15.07
C SER A 322 -1.82 -9.15 13.86
N LEU A 323 -2.77 -8.41 13.29
CA LEU A 323 -3.59 -8.85 12.16
C LEU A 323 -2.93 -8.56 10.81
N TYR A 324 -1.84 -7.78 10.80
CA TYR A 324 -1.05 -7.55 9.59
C TYR A 324 -0.40 -8.85 9.10
N SER A 325 -0.50 -9.10 7.80
CA SER A 325 0.18 -10.25 7.20
C SER A 325 1.51 -9.85 6.59
N VAL A 326 2.42 -10.80 6.61
CA VAL A 326 3.69 -10.75 5.90
C VAL A 326 3.64 -11.83 4.83
N VAL A 327 3.67 -11.43 3.57
CA VAL A 327 3.61 -12.33 2.41
C VAL A 327 4.84 -12.13 1.53
N PRO A 328 5.25 -13.09 0.68
CA PRO A 328 6.38 -12.92 -0.21
C PRO A 328 6.25 -11.66 -1.08
N ALA A 329 7.33 -10.91 -1.23
CA ALA A 329 7.35 -9.70 -2.05
C ALA A 329 7.14 -10.04 -3.54
N SER A 330 6.58 -9.10 -4.28
CA SER A 330 6.41 -9.16 -5.74
C SER A 330 7.29 -8.14 -6.46
N GLN A 331 7.33 -8.21 -7.79
CA GLN A 331 8.21 -7.38 -8.63
C GLN A 331 7.98 -5.88 -8.46
N CYS A 332 6.72 -5.43 -8.46
CA CYS A 332 6.49 -4.00 -8.54
C CYS A 332 6.79 -3.27 -7.24
N CYS A 333 7.37 -2.10 -7.48
CA CYS A 333 7.25 -0.87 -6.73
C CYS A 333 8.05 -0.85 -5.42
N THR A 334 8.63 0.32 -5.14
CA THR A 334 9.58 0.55 -4.04
C THR A 334 9.35 1.84 -3.23
N PRO A 335 8.12 2.40 -3.13
CA PRO A 335 7.93 3.71 -2.50
C PRO A 335 8.28 3.71 -1.01
N ALA A 336 8.20 2.56 -0.34
CA ALA A 336 8.73 2.39 1.01
C ALA A 336 9.27 0.97 1.22
N MET A 337 10.55 0.87 1.55
CA MET A 337 11.27 -0.39 1.75
C MET A 337 12.15 -0.32 2.99
N LEU A 338 11.98 -1.29 3.88
CA LEU A 338 12.75 -1.44 5.10
C LEU A 338 13.85 -2.50 4.92
N PHE A 339 15.07 -2.17 5.33
CA PHE A 339 16.24 -3.05 5.29
C PHE A 339 16.86 -3.20 6.67
N PRO A 340 17.10 -4.44 7.14
CA PRO A 340 18.10 -4.67 8.17
C PRO A 340 19.47 -4.20 7.69
N ALA A 341 20.29 -3.58 8.54
CA ALA A 341 21.58 -3.02 8.11
C ALA A 341 22.53 -4.03 7.42
N PRO A 342 22.66 -5.30 7.86
CA PRO A 342 23.44 -6.29 7.12
C PRO A 342 22.88 -6.58 5.72
N ALA A 343 21.56 -6.58 5.58
CA ALA A 343 20.87 -6.80 4.31
C ALA A 343 21.00 -5.58 3.38
N ALA A 344 20.92 -4.37 3.92
CA ALA A 344 21.19 -3.13 3.18
C ALA A 344 22.58 -3.14 2.52
N ARG A 345 23.62 -3.55 3.26
CA ARG A 345 24.99 -3.69 2.71
C ARG A 345 25.09 -4.70 1.57
N ARG A 346 24.38 -5.84 1.68
CA ARG A 346 24.28 -6.81 0.57
C ARG A 346 23.55 -6.21 -0.63
N THR A 347 22.44 -5.53 -0.40
CA THR A 347 21.67 -4.83 -1.45
C THR A 347 22.52 -3.82 -2.20
N LEU A 348 23.34 -3.01 -1.51
CA LEU A 348 24.29 -2.09 -2.16
C LEU A 348 25.25 -2.82 -3.09
N THR A 349 25.84 -3.93 -2.60
CA THR A 349 26.75 -4.76 -3.39
C THR A 349 26.05 -5.32 -4.63
N TYR A 350 24.82 -5.83 -4.47
CA TYR A 350 24.07 -6.40 -5.58
C TYR A 350 23.65 -5.37 -6.62
N LEU A 351 23.14 -4.20 -6.20
CA LEU A 351 22.72 -3.14 -7.11
C LEU A 351 23.89 -2.51 -7.89
N SER A 352 25.10 -2.52 -7.32
CA SER A 352 26.31 -2.09 -8.04
C SER A 352 26.67 -2.99 -9.22
N GLN A 353 26.22 -4.25 -9.23
CA GLN A 353 26.52 -5.25 -10.26
C GLN A 353 25.50 -5.28 -11.40
N VAL A 354 24.44 -4.46 -11.32
CA VAL A 354 23.32 -4.49 -12.24
C VAL A 354 23.15 -3.13 -12.89
N TYR A 355 22.90 -3.10 -14.20
CA TYR A 355 22.58 -1.87 -14.93
C TYR A 355 21.07 -1.79 -15.18
N CYS A 356 20.43 -0.68 -14.77
CA CYS A 356 19.01 -0.46 -14.97
C CYS A 356 18.75 0.23 -16.32
N HIS A 357 17.64 -0.06 -16.96
CA HIS A 357 17.26 0.51 -18.24
C HIS A 357 15.74 0.55 -18.39
N LYS A 358 15.25 1.12 -19.48
CA LYS A 358 13.81 1.15 -19.77
C LYS A 358 13.22 -0.27 -19.75
N GLY A 359 12.19 -0.47 -18.93
CA GLY A 359 11.55 -1.77 -18.73
C GLY A 359 12.25 -2.69 -17.72
N PHE A 360 13.36 -2.25 -17.12
CA PHE A 360 14.08 -2.93 -16.05
C PHE A 360 14.60 -1.89 -15.05
N GLY A 361 13.70 -1.40 -14.21
CA GLY A 361 14.00 -0.43 -13.16
C GLY A 361 14.58 -1.06 -11.89
N LYS A 362 14.83 -0.22 -10.88
CA LYS A 362 15.40 -0.66 -9.60
C LYS A 362 14.55 -1.73 -8.91
N ASP A 363 13.22 -1.66 -9.05
CA ASP A 363 12.26 -2.59 -8.48
C ASP A 363 12.40 -4.01 -9.06
N MET A 364 12.51 -4.10 -10.40
CA MET A 364 12.78 -5.35 -11.10
C MET A 364 14.19 -5.88 -10.80
N ALA A 365 15.18 -4.99 -10.72
CA ALA A 365 16.55 -5.37 -10.33
C ALA A 365 16.54 -6.02 -8.94
N LEU A 366 15.95 -5.37 -7.93
CA LEU A 366 15.81 -5.91 -6.57
C LEU A 366 15.07 -7.24 -6.53
N TYR A 367 13.99 -7.38 -7.29
CA TYR A 367 13.25 -8.64 -7.33
C TYR A 367 14.05 -9.77 -8.02
N SER A 368 14.74 -9.46 -9.12
CA SER A 368 15.56 -10.43 -9.85
C SER A 368 16.68 -11.03 -8.98
N LEU A 369 17.22 -10.21 -8.07
CA LEU A 369 18.26 -10.60 -7.13
C LEU A 369 17.79 -11.63 -6.11
N LEU A 370 16.50 -11.63 -5.74
CA LEU A 370 15.94 -12.63 -4.82
C LEU A 370 16.18 -14.05 -5.34
N ARG A 371 15.84 -14.29 -6.61
CA ARG A 371 16.05 -15.59 -7.24
C ARG A 371 17.54 -15.84 -7.52
N ALA A 372 18.26 -14.83 -8.02
CA ALA A 372 19.66 -15.00 -8.44
C ALA A 372 20.62 -15.28 -7.27
N LYS A 373 20.31 -14.76 -6.07
CA LYS A 373 21.15 -14.90 -4.86
C LYS A 373 20.53 -15.81 -3.80
N GLY A 374 19.34 -16.37 -4.04
CA GLY A 374 18.62 -17.17 -3.05
C GLY A 374 18.14 -16.36 -1.84
N GLU A 375 17.96 -15.05 -2.01
CA GLU A 375 17.48 -14.13 -0.97
C GLU A 375 15.96 -14.17 -0.90
N ARG A 376 15.41 -13.79 0.25
CA ARG A 376 13.96 -13.69 0.47
C ARG A 376 13.58 -12.26 0.77
N ALA A 377 12.42 -11.84 0.31
CA ALA A 377 11.86 -10.56 0.70
C ALA A 377 10.35 -10.69 0.87
N TYR A 378 9.80 -9.77 1.65
CA TYR A 378 8.40 -9.81 2.04
C TYR A 378 7.73 -8.46 1.84
N VAL A 379 6.40 -8.46 1.85
CA VAL A 379 5.57 -7.27 1.84
C VAL A 379 4.56 -7.35 2.98
N VAL A 380 4.30 -6.21 3.61
CA VAL A 380 3.29 -6.05 4.65
C VAL A 380 1.95 -5.74 4.01
N GLU A 381 0.89 -6.42 4.45
CA GLU A 381 -0.49 -6.14 4.02
C GLU A 381 -1.40 -5.98 5.26
N PRO A 382 -2.17 -4.88 5.37
CA PRO A 382 -2.32 -3.77 4.40
C PRO A 382 -1.11 -2.82 4.34
N ASN A 383 -1.10 -1.93 3.35
CA ASN A 383 -0.03 -0.96 3.12
C ASN A 383 0.18 -0.04 4.34
N LEU A 384 1.43 0.24 4.71
CA LEU A 384 1.79 1.17 5.80
C LEU A 384 2.15 2.57 5.30
N VAL A 385 2.15 2.78 3.99
CA VAL A 385 2.25 4.09 3.36
C VAL A 385 1.19 4.21 2.27
N LYS A 386 0.74 5.44 1.99
CA LYS A 386 -0.08 5.81 0.85
C LYS A 386 0.82 6.45 -0.19
N HIS A 387 0.72 6.00 -1.43
CA HIS A 387 1.41 6.63 -2.54
C HIS A 387 0.57 7.78 -3.10
N ILE A 388 1.04 9.02 -2.94
CA ILE A 388 0.33 10.24 -3.33
C ILE A 388 0.82 10.85 -4.66
N GLY A 389 1.87 10.26 -5.25
CA GLY A 389 2.52 10.76 -6.45
C GLY A 389 1.67 10.53 -7.70
N LEU A 390 1.09 11.61 -8.24
CA LEU A 390 0.45 11.59 -9.56
C LEU A 390 1.41 12.00 -10.68
N PHE A 391 2.42 12.79 -10.35
CA PHE A 391 3.49 13.18 -11.26
C PHE A 391 4.72 12.33 -10.98
N SER A 392 5.12 11.51 -11.95
CA SER A 392 6.31 10.67 -11.85
C SER A 392 7.56 11.45 -12.24
N SER A 393 8.63 11.27 -11.49
CA SER A 393 9.98 11.73 -11.87
C SER A 393 10.53 11.03 -13.12
N LEU A 394 9.98 9.86 -13.49
CA LEU A 394 10.42 9.09 -14.66
C LEU A 394 9.61 9.38 -15.93
N ARG A 395 8.43 10.00 -15.81
CA ARG A 395 7.50 10.23 -16.93
C ARG A 395 6.81 11.57 -16.80
N TYR A 396 7.05 12.45 -17.77
CA TYR A 396 6.29 13.69 -17.91
C TYR A 396 4.83 13.38 -18.29
N ASN A 397 3.89 13.71 -17.43
CA ASN A 397 2.46 13.63 -17.72
C ASN A 397 1.78 14.94 -17.28
N PHE A 398 1.17 15.66 -18.22
CA PHE A 398 0.46 16.91 -17.96
C PHE A 398 -0.97 16.70 -17.43
N HIS A 399 -1.52 15.49 -17.58
CA HIS A 399 -2.87 15.13 -17.12
C HIS A 399 -2.84 13.76 -16.41
N PRO A 400 -2.31 13.70 -15.18
CA PRO A 400 -2.30 12.45 -14.44
C PRO A 400 -3.69 12.04 -13.97
N SER A 401 -3.93 10.73 -13.94
CA SER A 401 -5.15 10.10 -13.43
C SER A 401 -4.80 9.07 -12.37
N LEU A 402 -5.73 8.82 -11.44
CA LEU A 402 -5.57 7.84 -10.34
C LEU A 402 -5.37 6.36 -10.76
N LEU A 403 -5.41 6.05 -12.06
CA LEU A 403 -5.29 4.69 -12.61
C LEU A 403 -4.01 4.46 -13.40
#